data_AF-A0A4S9C1V5-F1
#
_entry.id   AF-A0A4S9C1V5-F1
#
_cell.length_a   1.000
_cell.length_b   1.000
_cell.length_c   1.000
_cell.angle_alpha   90.00
_cell.angle_beta   90.00
_cell.angle_gamma   90.00
#
_symmetry.space_group_name_H-M   'P 1'
#
loop_
_entity.id
_entity.type
_entity.pdbx_description
1 polymer ?
#
loop_
_entity_poly.entity_id
_entity_poly.type
_entity_poly.pdbx_seq_one_letter_code
_entity_poly.pdbx_strand_id
1 'polypeptide(L)'
;MHFSTTIFAALTTLATASTISNRAPTINTTQPFYLLTTTTPTYTSNSSLLPNVSLTTLFDPYYQPNYLLRLIAPGYGSVPQFTLSNGVLHTPGQGPHGIGNYIFNSSDVHTGSELEFRAQFEGKGDLSLERGYLLGVNGSSDGWTICVEELGQRVIEWKGTDEGCTQTYIQAALTVPY
;
A
#
# COMPACT_ATOMS: atom_id res chain seq x y z
N MET A 1 -18.38 78.36 -16.34
CA MET A 1 -18.98 77.00 -16.42
C MET A 1 -17.94 76.03 -15.87
N HIS A 2 -18.21 75.45 -14.70
CA HIS A 2 -17.35 74.47 -14.03
C HIS A 2 -17.74 73.07 -14.51
N PHE A 3 -16.75 72.23 -14.82
CA PHE A 3 -16.93 70.78 -14.85
C PHE A 3 -15.80 70.14 -14.05
N SER A 4 -16.17 69.65 -12.87
CA SER A 4 -15.32 68.91 -11.94
C SER A 4 -15.54 67.42 -12.21
N THR A 5 -14.49 66.67 -12.53
CA THR A 5 -14.57 65.22 -12.84
C THR A 5 -13.85 64.46 -11.73
N THR A 6 -14.61 63.76 -10.90
CA THR A 6 -14.10 62.87 -9.84
C THR A 6 -13.92 61.45 -10.39
N ILE A 7 -12.70 60.94 -10.35
CA ILE A 7 -12.36 59.56 -10.71
C ILE A 7 -12.47 58.71 -9.44
N PHE A 8 -13.39 57.74 -9.43
CA PHE A 8 -13.50 56.73 -8.38
C PHE A 8 -12.51 55.58 -8.66
N ALA A 9 -11.52 55.39 -7.79
CA ALA A 9 -10.65 54.22 -7.81
C ALA A 9 -11.29 53.09 -6.98
N ALA A 10 -11.70 52.00 -7.63
CA ALA A 10 -12.17 50.80 -6.96
C ALA A 10 -10.97 49.90 -6.60
N LEU A 11 -10.70 49.76 -5.30
CA LEU A 11 -9.74 48.79 -4.76
C LEU A 11 -10.43 47.41 -4.65
N THR A 12 -10.14 46.50 -5.57
CA THR A 12 -10.52 45.08 -5.43
C THR A 12 -9.46 44.35 -4.62
N THR A 13 -9.77 44.04 -3.36
CA THR A 13 -8.95 43.19 -2.49
C THR A 13 -9.13 41.73 -2.89
N LEU A 14 -8.10 41.14 -3.54
CA LEU A 14 -8.03 39.69 -3.76
C LEU A 14 -7.77 39.00 -2.42
N ALA A 15 -8.80 38.38 -1.84
CA ALA A 15 -8.65 37.48 -0.70
C ALA A 15 -7.98 36.18 -1.20
N THR A 16 -6.68 36.02 -0.92
CA THR A 16 -5.98 34.75 -1.13
C THR A 16 -6.48 33.74 -0.10
N ALA A 17 -7.38 32.85 -0.52
CA ALA A 17 -7.79 31.72 0.30
C ALA A 17 -6.63 30.73 0.44
N SER A 18 -6.07 30.64 1.64
CA SER A 18 -5.07 29.63 2.00
C SER A 18 -5.76 28.26 2.01
N THR A 19 -5.54 27.45 0.98
CA THR A 19 -6.03 26.06 0.97
C THR A 19 -5.34 25.30 2.11
N ILE A 20 -6.09 24.91 3.12
CA ILE A 20 -5.61 23.98 4.16
C ILE A 20 -5.33 22.66 3.45
N SER A 21 -4.06 22.42 3.11
CA SER A 21 -3.61 21.15 2.56
C SER A 21 -3.70 20.11 3.67
N ASN A 22 -4.82 19.38 3.71
CA ASN A 22 -5.01 18.28 4.65
C ASN A 22 -4.04 17.15 4.24
N ARG A 23 -2.85 17.13 4.83
CA ARG A 23 -1.82 16.13 4.53
C ARG A 23 -2.33 14.77 5.01
N ALA A 24 -2.23 13.76 4.15
CA ALA A 24 -2.48 12.38 4.55
C ALA A 24 -1.64 12.02 5.79
N PRO A 25 -2.17 11.21 6.73
CA PRO A 25 -1.42 10.79 7.89
C PRO A 25 -0.22 9.95 7.47
N THR A 26 0.83 10.03 8.25
CA THR A 26 1.99 9.15 8.13
C THR A 26 1.78 7.97 9.06
N ILE A 27 1.76 6.76 8.50
CA ILE A 27 1.70 5.52 9.27
C ILE A 27 3.02 5.34 10.00
N ASN A 28 2.95 5.07 11.30
CA ASN A 28 4.12 4.68 12.07
C ASN A 28 4.50 3.24 11.70
N THR A 29 5.62 3.07 11.02
CA THR A 29 6.04 1.76 10.50
C THR A 29 6.40 0.75 11.58
N THR A 30 6.68 1.18 12.82
CA THR A 30 6.94 0.27 13.94
C THR A 30 5.66 -0.20 14.63
N GLN A 31 4.50 0.35 14.26
CA GLN A 31 3.20 -0.08 14.76
C GLN A 31 2.51 -0.98 13.72
N PRO A 32 1.71 -1.96 14.15
CA PRO A 32 1.00 -2.85 13.23
C PRO A 32 0.05 -2.08 12.30
N PHE A 33 0.09 -2.39 11.00
CA PHE A 33 -0.84 -1.89 9.98
C PHE A 33 -1.27 -3.02 9.03
N TYR A 34 -2.34 -2.81 8.28
CA TYR A 34 -2.81 -3.71 7.24
C TYR A 34 -2.32 -3.26 5.87
N LEU A 35 -2.06 -4.22 4.99
CA LEU A 35 -1.81 -3.95 3.57
C LEU A 35 -3.09 -4.15 2.78
N LEU A 36 -3.43 -3.12 2.00
CA LEU A 36 -4.62 -3.07 1.15
C LEU A 36 -4.19 -2.80 -0.28
N THR A 37 -4.78 -3.50 -1.25
CA THR A 37 -4.67 -3.10 -2.65
C THR A 37 -5.79 -2.14 -3.03
N THR A 38 -5.51 -1.20 -3.93
CA THR A 38 -6.52 -0.31 -4.52
C THR A 38 -6.04 0.22 -5.86
N THR A 39 -6.94 0.69 -6.72
CA THR A 39 -6.60 1.30 -8.01
C THR A 39 -6.27 2.80 -7.91
N THR A 40 -6.18 3.37 -6.71
CA THR A 40 -5.83 4.78 -6.52
C THR A 40 -4.65 4.99 -5.56
N PRO A 41 -3.71 5.90 -5.87
CA PRO A 41 -2.67 6.29 -4.94
C PRO A 41 -3.16 7.28 -3.88
N THR A 42 -4.41 7.72 -3.95
CA THR A 42 -4.97 8.74 -3.05
C THR A 42 -5.36 8.11 -1.71
N TYR A 43 -4.90 8.72 -0.62
CA TYR A 43 -5.29 8.35 0.74
C TYR A 43 -6.77 8.67 1.03
N THR A 44 -7.39 7.82 1.85
CA THR A 44 -8.66 8.09 2.53
C THR A 44 -8.56 7.59 3.97
N SER A 45 -9.17 8.33 4.91
CA SER A 45 -9.28 7.89 6.30
C SER A 45 -10.20 6.70 6.48
N ASN A 46 -11.10 6.47 5.53
CA ASN A 46 -11.98 5.31 5.51
C ASN A 46 -11.57 4.40 4.35
N SER A 47 -10.86 3.32 4.66
CA SER A 47 -10.36 2.36 3.67
C SER A 47 -11.50 1.67 2.90
N SER A 48 -12.71 1.60 3.45
CA SER A 48 -13.88 1.06 2.74
C SER A 48 -14.36 1.96 1.59
N LEU A 49 -13.89 3.22 1.51
CA LEU A 49 -14.18 4.14 0.40
C LEU A 49 -13.14 4.05 -0.72
N LEU A 50 -12.07 3.26 -0.56
CA LEU A 50 -11.09 3.05 -1.62
C LEU A 50 -11.73 2.27 -2.78
N PRO A 51 -11.52 2.69 -4.03
CA PRO A 51 -11.98 1.95 -5.19
C PRO A 51 -11.25 0.61 -5.29
N ASN A 52 -12.00 -0.45 -5.63
CA ASN A 52 -11.48 -1.81 -5.84
C ASN A 52 -10.58 -2.29 -4.69
N VAL A 53 -10.94 -1.93 -3.45
CA VAL A 53 -10.14 -2.28 -2.28
C VAL A 53 -10.16 -3.77 -2.04
N SER A 54 -9.01 -4.36 -1.73
CA SER A 54 -8.92 -5.75 -1.28
C SER A 54 -7.85 -5.87 -0.20
N LEU A 55 -8.09 -6.76 0.75
CA LEU A 55 -7.08 -7.11 1.74
C LEU A 55 -6.10 -8.11 1.14
N THR A 56 -4.93 -8.19 1.76
CA THR A 56 -3.91 -9.18 1.40
C THR A 56 -3.69 -10.21 2.50
N THR A 57 -3.29 -11.43 2.12
CA THR A 57 -2.86 -12.46 3.07
C THR A 57 -1.63 -13.20 2.58
N LEU A 58 -0.87 -13.79 3.50
CA LEU A 58 0.19 -14.73 3.16
C LEU A 58 -0.40 -16.01 2.58
N PHE A 59 0.21 -16.50 1.52
CA PHE A 59 -0.25 -17.65 0.77
C PHE A 59 0.93 -18.52 0.36
N ASP A 60 0.82 -19.83 0.58
CA ASP A 60 1.80 -20.81 0.14
C ASP A 60 1.13 -21.72 -0.90
N PRO A 61 1.29 -21.42 -2.21
CA PRO A 61 0.71 -22.23 -3.27
C PRO A 61 1.38 -23.60 -3.42
N TYR A 62 2.65 -23.72 -3.02
CA TYR A 62 3.52 -24.81 -3.46
C TYR A 62 4.04 -25.67 -2.30
N TYR A 63 3.55 -25.46 -1.07
CA TYR A 63 4.07 -26.08 0.15
C TYR A 63 5.57 -25.81 0.35
N GLN A 64 5.98 -24.57 0.07
CA GLN A 64 7.38 -24.13 0.12
C GLN A 64 7.61 -23.16 1.28
N PRO A 65 8.88 -22.98 1.73
CA PRO A 65 9.20 -22.00 2.77
C PRO A 65 8.86 -20.54 2.42
N ASN A 66 8.67 -20.25 1.14
CA ASN A 66 8.38 -18.92 0.62
C ASN A 66 6.87 -18.73 0.51
N TYR A 67 6.36 -17.72 1.20
CA TYR A 67 4.96 -17.31 1.12
C TYR A 67 4.85 -16.11 0.20
N LEU A 68 3.80 -16.07 -0.60
CA LEU A 68 3.45 -14.95 -1.46
C LEU A 68 2.38 -14.09 -0.79
N LEU A 69 2.29 -12.84 -1.23
CA LEU A 69 1.18 -11.97 -0.84
C LEU A 69 0.06 -12.07 -1.89
N ARG A 70 -1.11 -12.59 -1.49
CA ARG A 70 -2.30 -12.68 -2.37
C ARG A 70 -3.43 -11.79 -1.89
N LEU A 71 -4.37 -11.50 -2.80
CA LEU A 71 -5.62 -10.84 -2.47
C LEU A 71 -6.60 -11.82 -1.79
N ILE A 72 -7.35 -11.32 -0.82
CA ILE A 72 -8.48 -12.04 -0.20
C ILE A 72 -9.79 -11.27 -0.32
N ALA A 73 -10.88 -12.04 -0.39
CA ALA A 73 -12.22 -11.47 -0.33
C ALA A 73 -12.53 -10.95 1.08
N PRO A 74 -13.44 -9.96 1.22
CA PRO A 74 -13.95 -9.56 2.53
C PRO A 74 -14.51 -10.74 3.32
N GLY A 75 -14.25 -10.75 4.64
CA GLY A 75 -14.76 -11.80 5.54
C GLY A 75 -13.97 -13.11 5.52
N TYR A 76 -12.91 -13.24 4.72
CA TYR A 76 -11.94 -14.32 4.86
C TYR A 76 -11.16 -14.16 6.18
N GLY A 77 -10.90 -15.27 6.87
CA GLY A 77 -10.29 -15.26 8.20
C GLY A 77 -8.91 -14.60 8.26
N SER A 78 -8.52 -14.18 9.49
CA SER A 78 -7.20 -13.65 9.89
C SER A 78 -6.51 -12.76 8.85
N VAL A 79 -6.75 -11.46 8.96
CA VAL A 79 -6.01 -10.45 8.20
C VAL A 79 -4.63 -10.23 8.84
N PRO A 80 -3.52 -10.47 8.14
CA PRO A 80 -2.19 -10.24 8.69
C PRO A 80 -1.96 -8.76 8.97
N GLN A 81 -1.20 -8.50 10.03
CA GLN A 81 -0.70 -7.18 10.36
C GLN A 81 0.79 -7.13 10.10
N PHE A 82 1.25 -6.01 9.57
CA PHE A 82 2.61 -5.78 9.17
C PHE A 82 3.23 -4.66 9.99
N THR A 83 4.53 -4.76 10.23
CA THR A 83 5.40 -3.62 10.53
C THR A 83 6.43 -3.50 9.42
N LEU A 84 7.07 -2.34 9.31
CA LEU A 84 8.12 -2.07 8.32
C LEU A 84 9.35 -1.50 9.03
N SER A 85 10.48 -2.19 8.92
CA SER A 85 11.74 -1.70 9.45
C SER A 85 12.91 -2.09 8.54
N ASN A 86 13.90 -1.21 8.40
CA ASN A 86 15.08 -1.44 7.54
C ASN A 86 14.75 -1.91 6.11
N GLY A 87 13.64 -1.45 5.54
CA GLY A 87 13.24 -1.82 4.19
C GLY A 87 12.54 -3.18 4.07
N VAL A 88 12.18 -3.81 5.19
CA VAL A 88 11.61 -5.16 5.25
C VAL A 88 10.26 -5.13 5.95
N LEU A 89 9.23 -5.70 5.33
CA LEU A 89 7.96 -5.95 5.98
C LEU A 89 8.08 -7.17 6.90
N HIS A 90 7.51 -7.06 8.10
CA HIS A 90 7.46 -8.13 9.08
C HIS A 90 6.02 -8.44 9.42
N THR A 91 5.61 -9.70 9.35
CA THR A 91 4.29 -10.15 9.79
C THR A 91 4.40 -11.39 10.67
N PRO A 92 3.81 -11.40 11.87
CA PRO A 92 3.68 -12.63 12.63
C PRO A 92 2.70 -13.58 11.93
N GLY A 93 2.97 -14.88 12.00
CA GLY A 93 2.10 -15.90 11.42
C GLY A 93 2.39 -17.28 11.98
N GLN A 94 1.48 -18.22 11.74
CA GLN A 94 1.71 -19.63 12.04
C GLN A 94 2.46 -20.30 10.89
N GLY A 95 3.33 -21.26 11.23
CA GLY A 95 4.01 -22.07 10.23
C GLY A 95 3.07 -23.07 9.54
N PRO A 96 3.60 -23.88 8.62
CA PRO A 96 2.85 -24.93 7.94
C PRO A 96 2.04 -25.79 8.91
N HIS A 97 0.79 -26.08 8.56
CA HIS A 97 -0.16 -26.85 9.38
C HIS A 97 -0.46 -26.24 10.77
N GLY A 98 -0.22 -24.94 10.97
CA GLY A 98 -0.45 -24.27 12.25
C GLY A 98 0.64 -24.57 13.29
N ILE A 99 1.76 -25.17 12.89
CA ILE A 99 2.84 -25.55 13.78
C ILE A 99 3.82 -24.39 13.90
N GLY A 100 4.03 -23.93 15.14
CA GLY A 100 4.97 -22.85 15.45
C GLY A 100 4.44 -21.45 15.14
N ASN A 101 5.01 -20.45 15.81
CA ASN A 101 4.78 -19.05 15.55
C ASN A 101 6.08 -18.45 15.01
N TYR A 102 5.99 -17.77 13.88
CA TYR A 102 7.13 -17.20 13.17
C TYR A 102 6.89 -15.73 12.89
N ILE A 103 7.98 -15.01 12.65
CA ILE A 103 7.94 -13.72 11.98
C ILE A 103 8.38 -13.96 10.54
N PHE A 104 7.47 -13.71 9.61
CA PHE A 104 7.75 -13.76 8.18
C PHE A 104 8.23 -12.38 7.73
N ASN A 105 9.36 -12.36 7.05
CA ASN A 105 10.03 -11.15 6.58
C ASN A 105 9.96 -11.12 5.06
N SER A 106 9.67 -9.95 4.48
CA SER A 106 9.71 -9.81 3.02
C SER A 106 11.13 -9.98 2.50
N SER A 107 11.29 -10.64 1.36
CA SER A 107 12.55 -10.67 0.64
C SER A 107 12.82 -9.36 -0.11
N ASP A 108 14.00 -9.26 -0.73
CA ASP A 108 14.28 -8.25 -1.74
C ASP A 108 13.28 -8.35 -2.89
N VAL A 109 12.88 -7.19 -3.44
CA VAL A 109 11.90 -7.11 -4.51
C VAL A 109 12.60 -6.89 -5.85
N HIS A 110 12.32 -7.77 -6.81
CA HIS A 110 12.88 -7.70 -8.16
C HIS A 110 11.79 -7.38 -9.19
N THR A 111 12.20 -6.81 -10.32
CA THR A 111 11.28 -6.57 -11.44
C THR A 111 10.86 -7.90 -12.04
N GLY A 112 9.56 -8.10 -12.24
CA GLY A 112 9.01 -9.34 -12.76
C GLY A 112 8.98 -10.46 -11.71
N SER A 113 8.86 -10.12 -10.42
CA SER A 113 8.87 -11.09 -9.33
C SER A 113 7.84 -10.78 -8.26
N GLU A 114 7.28 -11.84 -7.70
CA GLU A 114 6.29 -11.77 -6.64
C GLU A 114 6.90 -11.19 -5.35
N LEU A 115 6.08 -10.52 -4.55
CA LEU A 115 6.47 -10.14 -3.21
C LEU A 115 6.43 -11.38 -2.29
N GLU A 116 7.62 -11.91 -2.00
CA GLU A 116 7.79 -13.09 -1.15
C GLU A 116 8.03 -12.75 0.32
N PHE A 117 7.71 -13.70 1.19
CA PHE A 117 7.90 -13.67 2.64
C PHE A 117 8.48 -14.98 3.14
N ARG A 118 9.46 -14.91 4.03
CA ARG A 118 10.15 -16.10 4.58
C ARG A 118 10.34 -15.99 6.08
N ALA A 119 10.30 -17.13 6.77
CA ALA A 119 10.50 -17.22 8.23
C ALA A 119 12.01 -17.18 8.60
N GLN A 120 12.75 -16.23 8.04
CA GLN A 120 14.20 -16.06 8.24
C GLN A 120 14.58 -14.58 8.18
N PHE A 121 15.75 -14.23 8.69
CA PHE A 121 16.25 -12.86 8.61
C PHE A 121 16.72 -12.52 7.19
N GLU A 122 16.18 -11.44 6.62
CA GLU A 122 16.45 -11.01 5.22
C GLU A 122 17.41 -9.80 5.13
N GLY A 123 17.93 -9.27 6.24
CA GLY A 123 18.85 -8.14 6.20
C GLY A 123 18.16 -6.78 6.01
N LYS A 124 18.67 -5.97 5.08
CA LYS A 124 18.07 -4.69 4.69
C LYS A 124 17.40 -4.87 3.34
N GLY A 125 16.14 -4.47 3.23
CA GLY A 125 15.39 -4.49 1.99
C GLY A 125 15.22 -3.09 1.38
N ASP A 126 14.33 -2.99 0.41
CA ASP A 126 14.10 -1.80 -0.40
C ASP A 126 12.66 -1.24 -0.30
N LEU A 127 11.88 -1.75 0.65
CA LEU A 127 10.50 -1.31 0.87
C LEU A 127 10.39 -0.04 1.72
N SER A 128 9.50 0.85 1.32
CA SER A 128 9.24 2.11 2.04
C SER A 128 7.76 2.48 1.99
N LEU A 129 7.30 3.35 2.90
CA LEU A 129 5.97 3.97 2.82
C LEU A 129 6.08 5.36 2.18
N GLU A 130 5.95 5.40 0.86
CA GLU A 130 5.86 6.62 0.07
C GLU A 130 4.66 7.45 0.50
N ARG A 131 4.87 8.76 0.62
CA ARG A 131 3.88 9.71 1.16
C ARG A 131 3.37 9.35 2.56
N GLY A 132 4.04 8.42 3.25
CA GLY A 132 3.70 7.92 4.59
C GLY A 132 2.68 6.80 4.64
N TYR A 133 2.17 6.29 3.50
CA TYR A 133 1.16 5.22 3.48
C TYR A 133 1.17 4.33 2.23
N LEU A 134 1.79 4.73 1.12
CA LEU A 134 1.88 3.90 -0.08
C LEU A 134 3.10 3.01 0.03
N LEU A 135 2.93 1.69 0.06
CA LEU A 135 4.07 0.79 -0.04
C LEU A 135 4.75 0.99 -1.40
N GLY A 136 6.05 1.19 -1.38
CA GLY A 136 6.87 1.35 -2.57
C GLY A 136 8.16 0.56 -2.48
N VAL A 137 8.79 0.39 -3.63
CA VAL A 137 10.08 -0.27 -3.81
C VAL A 137 11.05 0.80 -4.31
N ASN A 138 12.17 1.00 -3.61
CA ASN A 138 13.18 2.00 -3.95
C ASN A 138 12.60 3.41 -4.22
N GLY A 139 11.66 3.86 -3.38
CA GLY A 139 11.06 5.19 -3.49
C GLY A 139 9.92 5.33 -4.51
N SER A 140 9.48 4.24 -5.15
CA SER A 140 8.39 4.26 -6.14
C SER A 140 7.24 3.36 -5.71
N SER A 141 6.01 3.87 -5.80
CA SER A 141 4.77 3.10 -5.56
C SER A 141 4.08 2.60 -6.83
N ASP A 142 4.56 2.99 -8.00
CA ASP A 142 3.83 2.84 -9.27
C ASP A 142 4.09 1.51 -9.99
N GLY A 143 4.95 0.67 -9.42
CA GLY A 143 5.32 -0.62 -10.01
C GLY A 143 4.45 -1.80 -9.57
N TRP A 144 3.57 -1.66 -8.57
CA TRP A 144 2.81 -2.80 -8.09
C TRP A 144 1.78 -3.28 -9.11
N THR A 145 1.74 -4.58 -9.32
CA THR A 145 0.75 -5.27 -10.16
C THR A 145 0.09 -6.40 -9.40
N ILE A 146 -1.16 -6.68 -9.75
CA ILE A 146 -1.87 -7.89 -9.36
C ILE A 146 -1.84 -8.82 -10.57
N CYS A 147 -1.17 -9.95 -10.43
CA CYS A 147 -1.00 -10.95 -11.48
C CYS A 147 -1.73 -12.24 -11.12
N VAL A 148 -2.19 -12.95 -12.15
CA VAL A 148 -2.90 -14.22 -11.99
C VAL A 148 -1.90 -15.35 -12.20
N GLU A 149 -1.64 -16.13 -11.16
CA GLU A 149 -0.73 -17.27 -11.23
C GLU A 149 -1.35 -18.48 -11.92
N GLU A 150 -0.54 -19.50 -12.18
CA GLU A 150 -0.95 -20.77 -12.82
C GLU A 150 -2.15 -21.43 -12.12
N LEU A 151 -2.25 -21.32 -10.79
CA LEU A 151 -3.35 -21.86 -9.99
C LEU A 151 -4.56 -20.92 -9.88
N GLY A 152 -4.61 -19.86 -10.69
CA GLY A 152 -5.69 -18.87 -10.74
C GLY A 152 -5.73 -17.92 -9.54
N GLN A 153 -4.68 -17.91 -8.71
CA GLN A 153 -4.58 -17.03 -7.55
C GLN A 153 -4.09 -15.64 -7.97
N ARG A 154 -4.56 -14.61 -7.26
CA ARG A 154 -4.19 -13.21 -7.53
C ARG A 154 -3.11 -12.78 -6.54
N VAL A 155 -1.88 -12.68 -7.02
CA VAL A 155 -0.70 -12.32 -6.19
C VAL A 155 -0.17 -10.94 -6.54
N ILE A 156 0.63 -10.41 -5.63
CA ILE A 156 1.33 -9.14 -5.78
C ILE A 156 2.67 -9.37 -6.42
N GLU A 157 2.91 -8.66 -7.52
CA GLU A 157 4.17 -8.66 -8.26
C GLU A 157 4.69 -7.23 -8.42
N TRP A 158 6.00 -7.07 -8.47
CA TRP A 158 6.62 -5.79 -8.81
C TRP A 158 6.95 -5.71 -10.30
N LYS A 159 6.32 -4.75 -10.97
CA LYS A 159 6.44 -4.46 -12.41
C LYS A 159 6.16 -5.68 -13.28
N GLY A 160 5.14 -6.46 -12.91
CA GLY A 160 4.71 -7.60 -13.70
C GLY A 160 4.17 -7.19 -15.06
N THR A 161 4.55 -7.95 -16.08
CA THR A 161 4.21 -7.67 -17.49
C THR A 161 3.42 -8.78 -18.15
N ASP A 162 3.18 -9.88 -17.42
CA ASP A 162 2.52 -11.05 -17.95
C ASP A 162 1.04 -10.76 -18.26
N GLU A 163 0.49 -11.57 -19.16
CA GLU A 163 -0.92 -11.45 -19.54
C GLU A 163 -1.82 -11.64 -18.30
N GLY A 164 -2.68 -10.66 -18.03
CA GLY A 164 -3.54 -10.66 -16.84
C GLY A 164 -2.96 -9.90 -15.64
N CYS A 165 -1.73 -9.41 -15.70
CA CYS A 165 -1.21 -8.45 -14.72
C CYS A 165 -1.92 -7.11 -14.85
N THR A 166 -2.41 -6.58 -13.73
CA THR A 166 -3.10 -5.29 -13.67
C THR A 166 -2.44 -4.37 -12.65
N GLN A 167 -2.21 -3.12 -13.03
CA GLN A 167 -1.59 -2.13 -12.16
C GLN A 167 -2.46 -1.89 -10.90
N THR A 168 -1.80 -1.80 -9.74
CA THR A 168 -2.43 -1.52 -8.45
C THR A 168 -1.56 -0.56 -7.64
N TYR A 169 -2.07 -0.12 -6.50
CA TYR A 169 -1.31 0.45 -5.41
C TYR A 169 -1.51 -0.40 -4.16
N ILE A 170 -0.52 -0.37 -3.28
CA ILE A 170 -0.61 -0.99 -1.95
C ILE A 170 -0.58 0.13 -0.91
N GLN A 171 -1.63 0.23 -0.10
CA GLN A 171 -1.73 1.19 0.98
C GLN A 171 -1.62 0.50 2.34
N ALA A 172 -0.81 1.07 3.23
CA ALA A 172 -0.81 0.77 4.65
C ALA A 172 -2.02 1.46 5.31
N ALA A 173 -2.82 0.70 6.06
CA ALA A 173 -4.01 1.19 6.73
C ALA A 173 -4.08 0.73 8.18
N LEU A 174 -4.70 1.54 9.05
CA LEU A 174 -4.90 1.19 10.46
C LEU A 174 -6.18 0.38 10.70
N THR A 175 -7.06 0.29 9.69
CA THR A 175 -8.34 -0.41 9.76
C THR A 175 -8.58 -1.23 8.49
N VAL A 176 -9.21 -2.39 8.66
CA VAL A 176 -9.71 -3.20 7.54
C VAL A 176 -10.90 -2.52 6.84
N PRO A 177 -11.11 -2.73 5.54
CA PRO A 177 -12.13 -2.04 4.75
C PRO A 177 -13.51 -2.72 4.84
N TYR A 178 -14.06 -2.90 6.07
CA TYR A 178 -15.45 -3.32 6.34
C TYR A 178 -15.79 -3.28 7.83
#